data_AF-A0A3M1DCR8-F1
#
_entry.id   AF-A0A3M1DCR8-F1
#
_cell.length_a   1.000
_cell.length_b   1.000
_cell.length_c   1.000
_cell.angle_alpha   90.00
_cell.angle_beta   90.00
_cell.angle_gamma   90.00
#
_symmetry.space_group_name_H-M   'P 1'
#
loop_
_entity.id
_entity.type
_entity.pdbx_description
1 polymer ?
#
loop_
_entity_poly.entity_id
_entity_poly.type
_entity_poly.pdbx_seq_one_letter_code
_entity_poly.pdbx_strand_id
1 'polypeptide(L)'
;MNYASAQRGQAEIIGLVIIVILITLGFLLYVGFTLSRETRTTNDYVGQTQLGQTLVNALATTDIFCGANHAAVEDLIRDVVVGRSVPCDAAREVETFFTLVLGQTLDVWGVNYRLFIGERDGLRVTPHEDFRVLTNPSIPSDERCSDTSDRTVDVYLIQLFPSPGQVELRLEQCP
;
A
#
# COMPACT_ATOMS: atom_id res chain seq x y z
N MET A 1 0.12 78.18 17.97
CA MET A 1 -0.60 77.11 17.25
C MET A 1 0.13 75.80 17.50
N ASN A 2 -0.41 74.97 18.38
CA ASN A 2 0.22 73.72 18.84
C ASN A 2 -0.22 72.56 17.94
N TYR A 3 0.62 72.16 16.99
CA TYR A 3 0.37 71.03 16.08
C TYR A 3 0.88 69.67 16.60
N ALA A 4 1.47 69.63 17.81
CA ALA A 4 2.15 68.44 18.33
C ALA A 4 1.22 67.28 18.73
N SER A 5 -0.07 67.53 19.02
CA SER A 5 -1.02 66.48 19.44
C SER A 5 -1.61 65.68 18.28
N ALA A 6 -1.76 66.28 17.09
CA ALA A 6 -2.30 65.59 15.92
C ALA A 6 -1.35 64.52 15.35
N GLN A 7 -0.03 64.75 15.44
CA GLN A 7 0.99 63.80 14.97
C GLN A 7 1.11 62.56 15.85
N ARG A 8 0.82 62.66 17.15
CA ARG A 8 0.86 61.50 18.06
C ARG A 8 -0.28 60.51 17.80
N GLY A 9 -1.49 61.00 17.54
CA GLY A 9 -2.63 60.13 17.20
C GLY A 9 -2.47 59.41 15.85
N GLN A 10 -1.81 60.05 14.88
CA GLN A 10 -1.50 59.42 13.59
C GLN A 10 -0.51 58.25 13.71
N ALA A 11 0.50 58.37 14.59
CA ALA A 11 1.47 57.30 14.81
C ALA A 11 0.85 56.05 15.45
N GLU A 12 -0.10 56.23 16.37
CA GLU A 12 -0.80 55.13 17.05
C GLU A 12 -1.73 54.36 16.10
N ILE A 13 -2.43 55.07 15.21
CA ILE A 13 -3.31 54.46 14.19
C ILE A 13 -2.48 53.67 13.16
N ILE A 14 -1.34 54.20 12.72
CA ILE A 14 -0.45 53.50 11.78
C ILE A 14 0.09 52.20 12.39
N GLY A 15 0.45 52.22 13.69
CA GLY A 15 0.88 51.02 14.39
C GLY A 15 -0.20 49.94 14.44
N LEU A 16 -1.45 50.32 14.73
CA LEU A 16 -2.57 49.39 14.77
C LEU A 16 -2.88 48.79 13.39
N VAL A 17 -2.82 49.60 12.33
CA VAL A 17 -3.04 49.13 10.95
C VAL A 17 -2.01 48.06 10.55
N ILE A 18 -0.74 48.24 10.91
CA ILE A 18 0.32 47.26 10.61
C ILE A 18 0.05 45.92 11.31
N ILE A 19 -0.40 45.95 12.57
CA ILE A 19 -0.72 44.73 13.32
C ILE A 19 -1.89 43.97 12.66
N VAL A 20 -2.93 44.68 12.22
CA VAL A 20 -4.09 44.06 11.54
C VAL A 20 -3.68 43.41 10.23
N ILE A 21 -2.77 44.04 9.47
CA ILE A 21 -2.22 43.48 8.22
C ILE A 21 -1.43 42.21 8.50
N LEU A 22 -0.59 42.19 9.54
CA LEU A 22 0.18 41.00 9.92
C LEU A 22 -0.71 39.83 10.36
N ILE A 23 -1.77 40.11 11.13
CA ILE A 23 -2.72 39.09 11.58
C ILE A 23 -3.48 38.49 10.38
N THR A 24 -3.95 39.34 9.46
CA THR A 24 -4.68 38.89 8.27
C THR A 24 -3.79 38.07 7.32
N LEU A 25 -2.52 38.45 7.13
CA LEU A 25 -1.54 37.65 6.39
C LEU A 25 -1.27 36.29 7.06
N GLY A 26 -1.08 36.27 8.39
CA GLY A 26 -0.88 35.04 9.13
C GLY A 26 -2.08 34.08 9.03
N PHE A 27 -3.30 34.63 9.09
CA PHE A 27 -4.53 33.85 8.94
C PHE A 27 -4.69 33.29 7.53
N LEU A 28 -4.39 34.09 6.49
CA LEU A 28 -4.44 33.61 5.10
C LEU A 28 -3.42 32.50 4.83
N LEU A 29 -2.20 32.62 5.38
CA LEU A 29 -1.20 31.55 5.28
C LEU A 29 -1.64 30.29 6.02
N TYR A 30 -2.19 30.43 7.23
CA TYR A 30 -2.73 29.30 7.99
C TYR A 30 -3.82 28.57 7.20
N VAL A 31 -4.81 29.31 6.69
CA VAL A 31 -5.91 28.75 5.88
C VAL A 31 -5.38 28.06 4.62
N GLY A 32 -4.45 28.69 3.90
CA GLY A 32 -3.80 28.10 2.73
C GLY A 32 -3.07 26.79 3.06
N PHE A 33 -2.30 26.76 4.15
CA PHE A 33 -1.61 25.54 4.60
C PHE A 33 -2.57 24.45 5.09
N THR A 34 -3.68 24.80 5.74
CA THR A 34 -4.66 23.81 6.19
C THR A 34 -5.46 23.22 5.03
N LEU A 35 -5.82 24.03 4.03
CA LEU A 35 -6.57 23.57 2.85
C LEU A 35 -5.68 22.79 1.87
N SER A 36 -4.39 23.09 1.77
CA SER A 36 -3.44 22.33 0.93
C SER A 36 -2.99 20.99 1.51
N ARG A 37 -3.47 20.57 2.69
CA ARG A 37 -3.15 19.24 3.25
C ARG A 37 -3.97 18.08 2.66
N GLU A 38 -4.92 18.37 1.76
CA GLU A 38 -5.87 17.37 1.25
C GLU A 38 -5.56 16.85 -0.16
N THR A 39 -4.33 17.01 -0.64
CA THR A 39 -3.86 16.28 -1.83
C THR A 39 -2.93 15.16 -1.37
N ARG A 40 -3.45 13.92 -1.28
CA ARG A 40 -2.60 12.72 -1.32
C ARG A 40 -1.70 12.89 -2.53
N THR A 41 -0.44 13.24 -2.30
CA THR A 41 0.45 13.62 -3.38
C THR A 41 0.76 12.37 -4.19
N THR A 42 0.85 12.50 -5.51
CA THR A 42 1.30 11.43 -6.43
C THR A 42 2.62 10.79 -5.98
N ASN A 43 3.41 11.50 -5.16
CA ASN A 43 4.63 11.00 -4.54
C ASN A 43 4.41 9.91 -3.48
N ASP A 44 3.34 10.00 -2.67
CA ASP A 44 2.99 8.95 -1.71
C ASP A 44 2.55 7.68 -2.43
N TYR A 45 1.80 7.84 -3.54
CA TYR A 45 1.37 6.71 -4.37
C TYR A 45 2.57 5.99 -5.01
N VAL A 46 3.53 6.72 -5.60
CA VAL A 46 4.74 6.13 -6.21
C VAL A 46 5.65 5.48 -5.16
N GLY A 47 5.80 6.10 -3.98
CA GLY A 47 6.57 5.53 -2.87
C GLY A 47 5.94 4.26 -2.30
N GLN A 48 4.63 4.27 -2.07
CA GLN A 48 3.89 3.10 -1.56
C GLN A 48 3.83 1.97 -2.59
N THR A 49 3.70 2.27 -3.89
CA THR A 49 3.75 1.25 -4.96
C THR A 49 5.12 0.58 -5.06
N GLN A 50 6.22 1.35 -4.99
CA GLN A 50 7.58 0.79 -5.01
C GLN A 50 7.90 -0.05 -3.78
N LEU A 51 7.45 0.36 -2.58
CA LEU A 51 7.70 -0.38 -1.36
C LEU A 51 6.95 -1.72 -1.36
N GLY A 52 5.67 -1.75 -1.76
CA GLY A 52 4.93 -3.00 -1.86
C GLY A 52 5.48 -3.93 -2.93
N GLN A 53 5.93 -3.40 -4.09
CA GLN A 53 6.64 -4.22 -5.09
C GLN A 53 7.95 -4.80 -4.53
N THR A 54 8.73 -4.01 -3.80
CA THR A 54 9.99 -4.46 -3.20
C THR A 54 9.74 -5.56 -2.16
N LEU A 55 8.72 -5.38 -1.32
CA LEU A 55 8.33 -6.37 -0.31
C LEU A 55 7.92 -7.69 -0.98
N VAL A 56 6.97 -7.65 -1.90
CA VAL A 56 6.45 -8.86 -2.56
C VAL A 56 7.57 -9.56 -3.36
N ASN A 57 8.50 -8.80 -3.95
CA ASN A 57 9.64 -9.37 -4.68
C ASN A 57 10.62 -10.07 -3.73
N ALA A 58 10.94 -9.43 -2.60
CA ALA A 58 11.78 -10.04 -1.58
C ALA A 58 11.19 -11.34 -1.03
N LEU A 59 9.86 -11.41 -0.88
CA LEU A 59 9.17 -12.62 -0.44
C LEU A 59 9.22 -13.74 -1.48
N ALA A 60 9.06 -13.42 -2.76
CA ALA A 60 9.18 -14.40 -3.84
C ALA A 60 10.59 -15.01 -3.91
N THR A 61 11.63 -14.21 -3.69
CA THR A 61 13.03 -14.68 -3.72
C THR A 61 13.52 -15.27 -2.40
N THR A 62 12.67 -15.36 -1.37
CA THR A 62 13.07 -15.92 -0.07
C THR A 62 13.07 -17.45 -0.14
N ASP A 63 14.11 -18.07 0.43
CA ASP A 63 14.16 -19.52 0.59
C ASP A 63 13.33 -19.97 1.78
N ILE A 64 12.47 -20.97 1.56
CA ILE A 64 11.71 -21.63 2.63
C ILE A 64 12.06 -23.11 2.70
N PHE A 65 11.83 -23.69 3.87
CA PHE A 65 11.94 -25.14 4.06
C PHE A 65 10.75 -25.84 3.40
N CYS A 66 11.05 -26.83 2.56
CA CYS A 66 10.06 -27.68 1.92
C CYS A 66 10.48 -29.15 2.06
N GLY A 67 9.94 -29.81 3.07
CA GLY A 67 10.40 -31.14 3.50
C GLY A 67 11.82 -31.10 4.06
N ALA A 68 12.78 -31.74 3.37
CA ALA A 68 14.19 -31.78 3.77
C ALA A 68 15.08 -30.78 3.01
N ASN A 69 14.53 -30.04 2.05
CA ASN A 69 15.26 -29.14 1.18
C ASN A 69 14.87 -27.69 1.44
N HIS A 70 15.75 -26.77 1.05
CA HIS A 70 15.41 -25.35 0.90
C HIS A 70 15.14 -25.08 -0.57
N ALA A 71 14.12 -24.29 -0.85
CA ALA A 71 13.83 -23.83 -2.19
C ALA A 71 13.27 -22.41 -2.12
N ALA A 72 13.56 -21.62 -3.14
CA ALA A 72 12.99 -20.29 -3.29
C ALA A 72 11.47 -20.39 -3.46
N VAL A 73 10.74 -19.48 -2.82
CA VAL A 73 9.27 -19.43 -2.90
C VAL A 73 8.80 -19.34 -4.36
N GLU A 74 9.50 -18.57 -5.19
CA GLU A 74 9.19 -18.45 -6.63
C GLU A 74 9.28 -19.79 -7.38
N ASP A 75 10.28 -20.62 -7.07
CA ASP A 75 10.46 -21.92 -7.71
C ASP A 75 9.38 -22.91 -7.23
N LEU A 76 9.03 -22.85 -5.94
CA LEU A 76 7.95 -23.66 -5.38
C LEU A 76 6.60 -23.30 -5.98
N ILE A 77 6.29 -22.01 -6.08
CA ILE A 77 5.06 -21.53 -6.74
C ILE A 77 5.04 -21.99 -8.20
N ARG A 78 6.15 -21.85 -8.91
CA ARG A 78 6.26 -22.25 -10.30
C ARG A 78 6.02 -23.74 -10.47
N ASP A 79 6.68 -24.57 -9.68
CA ASP A 79 6.58 -26.02 -9.83
C ASP A 79 5.16 -26.50 -9.47
N VAL A 80 4.48 -25.86 -8.51
CA VAL A 80 3.05 -26.12 -8.23
C VAL A 80 2.18 -25.76 -9.44
N VAL A 81 2.28 -24.53 -9.96
CA VAL A 81 1.43 -24.06 -11.06
C VAL A 81 1.66 -24.84 -12.37
N VAL A 82 2.90 -25.25 -12.63
CA VAL A 82 3.24 -26.07 -13.82
C VAL A 82 2.87 -27.55 -13.61
N GLY A 83 2.45 -27.95 -12.40
CA GLY A 83 2.13 -29.33 -12.06
C GLY A 83 3.35 -30.25 -12.03
N ARG A 84 4.53 -29.71 -11.70
CA ARG A 84 5.75 -30.51 -11.50
C ARG A 84 5.70 -31.19 -10.13
N SER A 85 6.31 -32.37 -10.06
CA SER A 85 6.42 -33.11 -8.81
C SER A 85 7.39 -32.40 -7.86
N VAL A 86 6.85 -31.81 -6.79
CA VAL A 86 7.64 -31.23 -5.69
C VAL A 86 7.67 -32.21 -4.51
N PRO A 87 8.82 -32.43 -3.84
CA PRO A 87 8.95 -33.46 -2.78
C PRO A 87 8.21 -33.15 -1.46
N CYS A 88 7.36 -32.12 -1.44
CA CYS A 88 6.68 -31.56 -0.28
C CYS A 88 5.35 -30.93 -0.72
N ASP A 89 4.49 -30.63 0.25
CA ASP A 89 3.24 -29.88 0.02
C ASP A 89 3.55 -28.38 -0.18
N ALA A 90 4.17 -28.07 -1.31
CA ALA A 90 4.74 -26.76 -1.61
C ALA A 90 3.70 -25.64 -1.58
N ALA A 91 2.47 -25.90 -2.04
CA ALA A 91 1.39 -24.93 -1.99
C ALA A 91 1.10 -24.50 -0.55
N ARG A 92 0.96 -25.48 0.35
CA ARG A 92 0.69 -25.25 1.77
C ARG A 92 1.84 -24.55 2.48
N GLU A 93 3.09 -24.92 2.19
CA GLU A 93 4.25 -24.27 2.81
C GLU A 93 4.38 -22.80 2.38
N VAL A 94 4.16 -22.52 1.09
CA VAL A 94 4.13 -21.16 0.55
C VAL A 94 2.99 -20.34 1.17
N GLU A 95 1.78 -20.90 1.26
CA GLU A 95 0.65 -20.25 1.93
C GLU A 95 0.95 -19.94 3.40
N THR A 96 1.58 -20.89 4.11
CA THR A 96 1.94 -20.73 5.52
C THR A 96 2.98 -19.63 5.68
N PHE A 97 3.99 -19.59 4.81
CA PHE A 97 4.99 -18.54 4.78
C PHE A 97 4.37 -17.16 4.55
N PHE A 98 3.56 -16.98 3.51
CA PHE A 98 2.89 -15.71 3.26
C PHE A 98 1.95 -15.31 4.41
N THR A 99 1.18 -16.26 4.95
CA THR A 99 0.30 -16.00 6.09
C THR A 99 1.10 -15.50 7.30
N LEU A 100 2.26 -16.10 7.58
CA LEU A 100 3.12 -15.70 8.68
C LEU A 100 3.69 -14.29 8.48
N VAL A 101 4.26 -14.03 7.30
CA VAL A 101 4.88 -12.73 7.00
C VAL A 101 3.84 -11.62 6.97
N LEU A 102 2.74 -11.81 6.25
CA LEU A 102 1.68 -10.81 6.16
C LEU A 102 0.99 -10.60 7.52
N GLY A 103 0.84 -11.68 8.29
CA GLY A 103 0.33 -11.64 9.65
C GLY A 103 1.23 -10.89 10.65
N GLN A 104 2.54 -10.87 10.41
CA GLN A 104 3.48 -10.10 11.23
C GLN A 104 3.69 -8.67 10.74
N THR A 105 3.17 -8.32 9.55
CA THR A 105 3.37 -7.02 8.92
C THR A 105 2.04 -6.30 8.70
N LEU A 106 1.32 -6.65 7.62
CA LEU A 106 0.08 -5.99 7.23
C LEU A 106 -1.05 -6.13 8.27
N ASP A 107 -1.16 -7.27 8.94
CA ASP A 107 -2.14 -7.47 10.01
C ASP A 107 -1.87 -6.55 11.20
N VAL A 108 -0.60 -6.46 11.62
CA VAL A 108 -0.16 -5.59 12.72
C VAL A 108 -0.42 -4.11 12.38
N TRP A 109 -0.34 -3.75 11.10
CA TRP A 109 -0.65 -2.41 10.62
C TRP A 109 -2.14 -2.16 10.40
N GLY A 110 -3.00 -3.15 10.61
CA GLY A 110 -4.45 -3.04 10.40
C GLY A 110 -4.82 -2.84 8.93
N VAL A 111 -3.98 -3.28 8.00
CA VAL A 111 -4.21 -3.12 6.56
C VAL A 111 -5.11 -4.25 6.08
N ASN A 112 -6.25 -3.91 5.48
CA ASN A 112 -7.11 -4.86 4.81
C ASN A 112 -6.48 -5.25 3.47
N TYR A 113 -6.14 -6.52 3.29
CA TYR A 113 -5.47 -7.00 2.09
C TYR A 113 -6.05 -8.31 1.57
N ARG A 114 -5.75 -8.56 0.29
CA ARG A 114 -6.04 -9.82 -0.38
C ARG A 114 -4.86 -10.21 -1.27
N LEU A 115 -4.30 -11.40 -1.05
CA LEU A 115 -3.21 -11.95 -1.87
C LEU A 115 -3.73 -13.07 -2.75
N PHE A 116 -3.37 -13.02 -4.04
CA PHE A 116 -3.65 -14.05 -5.04
C PHE A 116 -2.35 -14.57 -5.63
N ILE A 117 -2.31 -15.89 -5.82
CA ILE A 117 -1.30 -16.58 -6.59
C ILE A 117 -2.06 -17.29 -7.70
N GLY A 118 -1.73 -16.97 -8.95
CA GLY A 118 -2.56 -17.41 -10.06
C GLY A 118 -1.90 -17.29 -11.41
N GLU A 119 -2.57 -17.83 -12.42
CA GLU A 119 -2.19 -17.63 -13.81
C GLU A 119 -2.91 -16.40 -14.36
N ARG A 120 -2.18 -15.61 -15.13
CA ARG A 120 -2.73 -14.46 -15.83
C ARG A 120 -3.29 -14.86 -17.19
N ASP A 121 -4.60 -14.71 -17.36
CA ASP A 121 -5.28 -14.80 -18.66
C ASP A 121 -5.69 -13.38 -19.13
N GLY A 122 -4.80 -12.76 -19.91
CA GLY A 122 -4.97 -11.40 -20.40
C GLY A 122 -4.93 -10.34 -19.29
N LEU A 123 -6.09 -9.75 -18.96
CA LEU A 123 -6.23 -8.72 -17.92
C LEU A 123 -6.69 -9.28 -16.56
N ARG A 124 -6.98 -10.59 -16.48
CA ARG A 124 -7.48 -11.23 -15.27
C ARG A 124 -6.42 -12.16 -14.70
N VAL A 125 -6.29 -12.14 -13.38
CA VAL A 125 -5.53 -13.14 -12.62
C VAL A 125 -6.55 -14.05 -11.99
N THR A 126 -6.55 -15.33 -12.37
CA THR A 126 -7.40 -16.33 -11.74
C THR A 126 -6.59 -17.08 -10.68
N PRO A 127 -7.11 -17.22 -9.45
CA PRO A 127 -6.44 -18.02 -8.43
C PRO A 127 -6.19 -19.43 -8.97
N HIS A 128 -4.98 -19.95 -8.76
CA HIS A 128 -4.71 -21.35 -9.06
C HIS A 128 -5.47 -22.22 -8.05
N GLU A 129 -5.94 -23.41 -8.47
CA GLU A 129 -6.76 -24.28 -7.61
C GLU A 129 -6.06 -24.75 -6.34
N ASP A 130 -4.73 -24.87 -6.40
CA ASP A 130 -3.89 -25.26 -5.28
C ASP A 130 -3.60 -24.12 -4.29
N PHE A 131 -3.87 -22.86 -4.66
CA PHE A 131 -3.59 -21.69 -3.82
C PHE A 131 -4.87 -21.00 -3.36
N ARG A 132 -4.99 -20.86 -2.05
CA ARG A 132 -6.05 -20.09 -1.41
C ARG A 132 -5.75 -18.60 -1.51
N VAL A 133 -6.82 -17.82 -1.68
CA VAL A 133 -6.77 -16.38 -1.52
C VAL A 133 -6.53 -16.05 -0.05
N LEU A 134 -5.40 -15.43 0.26
CA LEU A 134 -5.07 -15.03 1.63
C LEU A 134 -5.68 -13.66 1.91
N THR A 135 -6.29 -13.52 3.10
CA THR A 135 -6.92 -12.27 3.56
C THR A 135 -6.49 -11.99 4.99
N ASN A 136 -6.56 -10.73 5.40
CA ASN A 136 -6.29 -10.35 6.79
C ASN A 136 -7.33 -11.02 7.73
N PRO A 137 -6.92 -11.96 8.62
CA PRO A 137 -7.82 -12.65 9.53
C PRO A 137 -8.40 -11.73 10.61
N SER A 138 -7.72 -10.63 10.92
CA SER A 138 -8.12 -9.65 11.94
C SER A 138 -9.29 -8.77 11.50
N ILE A 139 -9.58 -8.71 10.19
CA ILE A 139 -10.72 -7.98 9.63
C ILE A 139 -11.98 -8.87 9.64
N PRO A 140 -13.13 -8.37 10.17
CA PRO A 140 -14.41 -9.07 10.12
C PRO A 140 -14.78 -9.49 8.70
N SER A 141 -15.42 -10.65 8.53
CA SER A 141 -15.69 -11.24 7.21
C SER A 141 -16.56 -10.36 6.29
N ASP A 142 -17.40 -9.52 6.88
CA ASP A 142 -18.26 -8.54 6.21
C ASP A 142 -17.51 -7.28 5.74
N GLU A 143 -16.34 -7.01 6.29
CA GLU A 143 -15.47 -5.87 5.93
C GLU A 143 -14.25 -6.30 5.09
N ARG A 144 -14.04 -7.60 4.88
CA ARG A 144 -12.97 -8.09 4.00
C ARG A 144 -13.21 -7.64 2.57
N CYS A 145 -12.11 -7.48 1.82
CA CYS A 145 -12.12 -7.24 0.39
C CYS A 145 -13.26 -8.01 -0.30
N SER A 146 -14.26 -7.30 -0.82
CA SER A 146 -15.39 -7.87 -1.54
C SER A 146 -15.02 -8.04 -3.01
N ASP A 147 -15.43 -9.15 -3.64
CA ASP A 147 -15.23 -9.41 -5.08
C ASP A 147 -15.85 -8.33 -5.98
N THR A 148 -16.80 -7.55 -5.44
CA THR A 148 -17.51 -6.49 -6.15
C THR A 148 -16.94 -5.09 -5.93
N SER A 149 -15.84 -4.94 -5.19
CA SER A 149 -15.28 -3.62 -4.90
C SER A 149 -14.53 -3.06 -6.12
N ASP A 150 -15.19 -2.18 -6.86
CA ASP A 150 -14.61 -1.28 -7.88
C ASP A 150 -13.63 -0.24 -7.28
N ARG A 151 -13.17 -0.46 -6.04
CA ARG A 151 -12.31 0.42 -5.24
C ARG A 151 -11.14 -0.36 -4.63
N THR A 152 -10.47 -1.21 -5.42
CA THR A 152 -9.10 -1.61 -5.08
C THR A 152 -8.21 -0.37 -5.14
N VAL A 153 -7.60 0.01 -4.02
CA VAL A 153 -6.85 1.26 -3.91
C VAL A 153 -5.46 1.09 -4.50
N ASP A 154 -4.83 -0.07 -4.24
CA ASP A 154 -3.50 -0.39 -4.74
C ASP A 154 -3.41 -1.87 -5.12
N VAL A 155 -2.91 -2.15 -6.33
CA VAL A 155 -2.68 -3.51 -6.84
C VAL A 155 -1.20 -3.65 -7.15
N TYR A 156 -0.54 -4.56 -6.43
CA TYR A 156 0.86 -4.87 -6.59
C TYR A 156 0.98 -6.17 -7.37
N LEU A 157 1.56 -6.09 -8.56
CA LEU A 157 1.73 -7.21 -9.47
C LEU A 157 3.20 -7.58 -9.56
N ILE A 158 3.50 -8.85 -9.31
CA ILE A 158 4.81 -9.41 -9.58
C ILE A 158 4.66 -10.53 -10.57
N GLN A 159 5.28 -10.31 -11.73
CA GLN A 159 5.49 -11.35 -12.72
C GLN A 159 6.67 -12.19 -12.25
N LEU A 160 6.39 -13.44 -11.87
CA LEU A 160 7.45 -14.36 -11.50
C LEU A 160 8.24 -14.80 -12.74
N PHE A 161 7.65 -14.76 -13.96
CA PHE A 161 8.31 -15.19 -15.20
C PHE A 161 7.87 -14.46 -16.48
N PRO A 162 8.80 -14.09 -17.39
CA PRO A 162 8.49 -13.63 -18.75
C PRO A 162 8.42 -14.83 -19.72
N SER A 163 7.41 -15.69 -19.63
CA SER A 163 7.14 -16.74 -20.63
C SER A 163 5.62 -17.05 -20.69
N PRO A 164 5.09 -17.70 -21.74
CA PRO A 164 3.63 -17.88 -21.89
C PRO A 164 3.08 -18.75 -20.75
N GLY A 165 2.03 -18.27 -20.08
CA GLY A 165 1.49 -18.82 -18.82
C GLY A 165 2.00 -18.06 -17.58
N GLN A 166 1.82 -16.72 -17.57
CA GLN A 166 2.41 -15.85 -16.55
C GLN A 166 1.83 -16.15 -15.17
N VAL A 167 2.61 -16.83 -14.33
CA VAL A 167 2.32 -16.93 -12.91
C VAL A 167 2.52 -15.54 -12.30
N GLU A 168 1.47 -15.04 -11.68
CA GLU A 168 1.40 -13.69 -11.15
C GLU A 168 1.04 -13.74 -9.67
N LEU A 169 1.81 -12.97 -8.89
CA LEU A 169 1.50 -12.71 -7.50
C LEU A 169 0.84 -11.33 -7.44
N ARG A 170 -0.41 -11.29 -6.96
CA ARG A 170 -1.21 -10.07 -6.89
C ARG A 170 -1.58 -9.79 -5.44
N LEU A 171 -1.07 -8.70 -4.89
CA LEU A 171 -1.48 -8.18 -3.59
C LEU A 171 -2.40 -6.99 -3.81
N GLU A 172 -3.61 -7.05 -3.27
CA GLU A 172 -4.58 -5.96 -3.30
C GLU A 172 -4.72 -5.38 -1.90
N GLN A 173 -4.64 -4.05 -1.81
CA GLN A 173 -5.03 -3.34 -0.60
C GLN A 173 -6.44 -2.79 -0.76
N CYS A 174 -7.28 -3.10 0.23
CA CYS A 174 -8.67 -2.69 0.29
C CYS A 174 -8.84 -1.51 1.27
N PRO A 175 -9.80 -0.62 0.99
CA PRO A 175 -10.13 0.49 1.89
C PRO A 175 -10.75 0.00 3.20
#